data_AF-A0A9D2PI60-F1
#
_entry.id   AF-A0A9D2PI60-F1
#
_cell.length_a   1.000
_cell.length_b   1.000
_cell.length_c   1.000
_cell.angle_alpha   90.00
_cell.angle_beta   90.00
_cell.angle_gamma   90.00
#
_symmetry.space_group_name_H-M   'P 1'
#
loop_
_entity.id
_entity.type
_entity.pdbx_description
1 polymer ?
#
loop_
_entity_poly.entity_id
_entity_poly.type
_entity_poly.pdbx_seq_one_letter_code
_entity_poly.pdbx_strand_id
1 'polypeptide(L)'
;MKKRILASLCLLLMAACFVNQLKYGKADPLGIAGQTEGEGGLLANNALNKKKVYLTFDDGPSDNTEEILDILKENNVKATFFVIGKETEQAKKSYQRIVLEGHTLAMHSYSHNYDQIYASVDAFSKDLKKLQNYLYEITEIRPVIYRFPGGSSNSCVKDISPYISFINSQGWLYFDWNAQSGDALDFDTSAEQLNENILKDVHSQDVSVVLMHDLHEADHTVEGLDALIKTLKKEGYQILPITANTRPVHHVSVDKRN
;
A
#
# COMPACT_ATOMS: atom_id res chain seq x y z
N MET A 1 -50.44 -38.21 -34.92
CA MET A 1 -49.37 -37.37 -35.53
C MET A 1 -49.88 -35.94 -35.54
N LYS A 2 -49.38 -34.93 -34.84
CA LYS A 2 -47.99 -34.48 -34.62
C LYS A 2 -47.91 -33.76 -33.25
N LYS A 3 -47.50 -34.47 -32.19
CA LYS A 3 -46.87 -33.85 -31.01
C LYS A 3 -45.37 -33.92 -31.27
N ARG A 4 -44.71 -32.81 -31.61
CA ARG A 4 -43.23 -32.62 -31.64
C ARG A 4 -42.84 -31.35 -32.42
N ILE A 5 -43.19 -30.15 -31.98
CA ILE A 5 -42.54 -28.90 -32.47
C ILE A 5 -42.24 -27.87 -31.35
N LEU A 6 -42.74 -28.02 -30.11
CA LEU A 6 -42.56 -26.97 -29.08
C LEU A 6 -41.40 -27.17 -28.08
N ALA A 7 -40.44 -28.07 -28.34
CA ALA A 7 -39.32 -28.32 -27.42
C ALA A 7 -37.96 -27.79 -27.91
N SER A 8 -37.83 -27.37 -29.18
CA SER A 8 -36.54 -26.91 -29.73
C SER A 8 -36.35 -25.39 -29.75
N LEU A 9 -37.36 -24.59 -29.39
CA LEU A 9 -37.23 -23.12 -29.36
C LEU A 9 -36.79 -22.58 -27.98
N CYS A 10 -37.11 -23.28 -26.88
CA CYS A 10 -36.63 -22.92 -25.54
C CYS A 10 -35.16 -23.29 -25.28
N LEU A 11 -34.63 -24.32 -25.97
CA LEU A 11 -33.24 -24.74 -25.77
C LEU A 11 -32.23 -23.77 -26.43
N LEU A 12 -32.61 -23.11 -27.53
CA LEU A 12 -31.77 -22.11 -28.21
C LEU A 12 -31.75 -20.74 -27.50
N LEU A 13 -32.83 -20.36 -26.81
CA LEU A 13 -32.86 -19.13 -26.02
C LEU A 13 -32.07 -19.25 -24.70
N MET A 14 -32.01 -20.44 -24.10
CA MET A 14 -31.18 -20.70 -22.91
C MET A 14 -29.68 -20.73 -23.24
N ALA A 15 -29.29 -21.18 -24.44
CA ALA A 15 -27.90 -21.18 -24.88
C ALA A 15 -27.38 -19.75 -25.16
N ALA A 16 -28.21 -18.84 -25.66
CA ALA A 16 -27.81 -17.45 -25.91
C ALA A 16 -27.60 -16.63 -24.62
N CYS A 17 -28.33 -16.95 -23.54
CA CYS A 17 -28.09 -16.34 -22.22
C CYS A 17 -26.84 -16.91 -21.53
N PHE A 18 -26.49 -18.18 -21.77
CA PHE A 18 -25.28 -18.79 -21.20
C PHE A 18 -23.98 -18.33 -21.88
N VAL A 19 -24.01 -18.04 -23.18
CA VAL A 19 -22.82 -17.54 -23.90
C VAL A 19 -22.51 -16.07 -23.54
N ASN A 20 -23.51 -15.27 -23.16
CA ASN A 20 -23.27 -13.90 -22.70
C ASN A 20 -22.79 -13.78 -21.25
N GLN A 21 -22.90 -14.83 -20.43
CA GLN A 21 -22.32 -14.87 -19.08
C GLN A 21 -20.84 -15.29 -19.07
N LEU A 22 -20.27 -15.75 -20.19
CA LEU A 22 -18.84 -16.11 -20.29
C LEU A 22 -17.95 -14.98 -20.81
N LYS A 23 -18.52 -13.79 -21.10
CA LYS A 23 -17.76 -12.60 -21.53
C LYS A 23 -17.57 -11.52 -20.46
N TYR A 24 -18.17 -11.69 -19.29
CA TYR A 24 -17.91 -10.86 -18.12
C TYR A 24 -17.28 -11.73 -17.05
N GLY A 25 -16.09 -11.32 -16.59
CA GLY A 25 -15.20 -12.10 -15.74
C GLY A 25 -15.90 -12.69 -14.52
N LYS A 26 -15.47 -13.90 -14.16
CA LYS A 26 -15.80 -14.55 -12.89
C LYS A 26 -15.57 -13.56 -11.74
N ALA A 27 -16.62 -13.30 -10.96
CA ALA A 27 -16.46 -12.85 -9.60
C ALA A 27 -15.75 -13.96 -8.82
N ASP A 28 -14.67 -13.60 -8.14
CA ASP A 28 -13.92 -14.47 -7.25
C ASP A 28 -14.81 -14.81 -6.03
N PRO A 29 -15.01 -16.09 -5.64
CA PRO A 29 -15.89 -16.45 -4.53
C PRO A 29 -15.27 -16.21 -3.14
N LEU A 30 -14.00 -15.81 -3.06
CA LEU A 30 -13.37 -15.29 -1.85
C LEU A 30 -13.23 -13.78 -2.01
N GLY A 31 -13.89 -13.00 -1.16
CA GLY A 31 -13.77 -11.53 -1.13
C GLY A 31 -12.38 -11.07 -0.71
N ILE A 32 -11.38 -11.29 -1.56
CA ILE A 32 -10.04 -10.73 -1.43
C ILE A 32 -10.10 -9.34 -2.06
N ALA A 33 -9.97 -8.31 -1.23
CA ALA A 33 -9.89 -6.92 -1.67
C ALA A 33 -8.62 -6.72 -2.51
N GLY A 34 -8.75 -6.83 -3.84
CA GLY A 34 -7.71 -6.39 -4.76
C GLY A 34 -7.55 -4.86 -4.69
N GLN A 35 -6.36 -4.36 -5.04
CA GLN A 35 -5.99 -2.93 -5.08
C GLN A 35 -6.81 -2.07 -6.08
N THR A 36 -7.97 -2.55 -6.55
CA THR A 36 -8.74 -1.99 -7.66
C THR A 36 -10.16 -1.53 -7.30
N GLU A 37 -10.64 -1.73 -6.07
CA GLU A 37 -11.96 -1.23 -5.69
C GLU A 37 -11.91 0.24 -5.28
N GLY A 38 -12.11 1.12 -6.28
CA GLY A 38 -12.33 2.55 -6.11
C GLY A 38 -13.75 2.89 -5.69
N GLU A 39 -13.87 4.06 -5.07
CA GLU A 39 -15.08 4.73 -4.59
C GLU A 39 -16.25 4.64 -5.59
N GLY A 40 -17.10 3.62 -5.44
CA GLY A 40 -18.13 3.30 -6.42
C GLY A 40 -19.36 2.68 -5.80
N GLY A 41 -19.92 3.29 -4.76
CA GLY A 41 -21.27 2.95 -4.31
C GLY A 41 -21.51 2.98 -2.82
N LEU A 42 -21.47 4.17 -2.21
CA LEU A 42 -22.35 4.47 -1.07
C LEU A 42 -22.59 5.98 -1.01
N LEU A 43 -23.68 6.39 -1.64
CA LEU A 43 -24.46 7.59 -1.34
C LEU A 43 -23.66 8.90 -1.16
N ALA A 44 -23.60 9.66 -2.26
CA ALA A 44 -23.47 11.10 -2.26
C ALA A 44 -24.54 11.72 -1.33
N ASN A 45 -24.20 11.92 -0.06
CA ASN A 45 -24.82 12.81 0.92
C ASN A 45 -23.98 12.81 2.21
N ASN A 46 -22.72 13.27 2.09
CA ASN A 46 -21.89 13.91 3.14
C ASN A 46 -20.44 14.10 2.65
N ALA A 47 -20.26 14.65 1.45
CA ALA A 47 -18.95 15.15 0.98
C ALA A 47 -18.60 16.46 1.71
N LEU A 48 -18.57 16.42 3.05
CA LEU A 48 -17.69 17.30 3.79
C LEU A 48 -16.27 16.83 3.46
N ASN A 49 -15.45 17.77 3.02
CA ASN A 49 -14.06 17.57 2.62
C ASN A 49 -13.24 16.99 3.80
N LYS A 50 -13.34 15.69 4.04
CA LYS A 50 -12.69 15.02 5.18
C LYS A 50 -11.20 14.94 4.89
N LYS A 51 -10.40 15.50 5.80
CA LYS A 51 -8.95 15.39 5.76
C LYS A 51 -8.55 13.91 5.80
N LYS A 52 -7.60 13.51 4.96
CA LYS A 52 -7.17 12.11 4.80
C LYS A 52 -5.76 11.92 5.35
N VAL A 53 -5.55 10.85 6.08
CA VAL A 53 -4.23 10.43 6.58
C VAL A 53 -3.96 9.01 6.12
N TYR A 54 -2.81 8.81 5.50
CA TYR A 54 -2.29 7.52 5.10
C TYR A 54 -1.14 7.18 6.04
N LEU A 55 -1.38 6.28 6.99
CA LEU A 55 -0.33 5.75 7.85
C LEU A 55 0.49 4.75 7.03
N THR A 56 1.80 4.95 6.98
CA THR A 56 2.71 4.10 6.21
C THR A 56 3.90 3.66 7.04
N PHE A 57 4.33 2.43 6.85
CA PHE A 57 5.43 1.80 7.58
C PHE A 57 6.46 1.24 6.59
N ASP A 58 7.72 1.63 6.74
CA ASP A 58 8.84 1.17 5.91
C ASP A 58 9.72 0.15 6.69
N ASP A 59 10.44 -0.68 5.93
CA ASP A 59 11.54 -1.58 6.37
C ASP A 59 11.16 -2.87 7.11
N GLY A 60 9.87 -3.05 7.39
CA GLY A 60 9.31 -4.31 7.84
C GLY A 60 9.38 -5.45 6.81
N PRO A 61 9.02 -6.68 7.21
CA PRO A 61 8.39 -7.00 8.48
C PRO A 61 9.40 -7.27 9.61
N SER A 62 9.05 -6.96 10.85
CA SER A 62 9.78 -7.31 12.09
C SER A 62 8.79 -7.77 13.16
N ASP A 63 9.25 -7.95 14.40
CA ASP A 63 8.36 -8.20 15.55
C ASP A 63 7.35 -7.04 15.72
N ASN A 64 7.79 -5.79 15.48
CA ASN A 64 6.95 -4.60 15.57
C ASN A 64 5.82 -4.59 14.53
N THR A 65 6.00 -5.25 13.38
CA THR A 65 4.93 -5.38 12.38
C THR A 65 3.71 -6.12 12.93
N GLU A 66 3.91 -7.17 13.72
CA GLU A 66 2.82 -7.96 14.28
C GLU A 66 2.02 -7.16 15.30
N GLU A 67 2.70 -6.39 16.15
CA GLU A 67 2.08 -5.52 17.15
C GLU A 67 1.34 -4.35 16.50
N ILE A 68 1.94 -3.74 15.46
CA ILE A 68 1.30 -2.69 14.66
C ILE A 68 0.01 -3.21 14.02
N LEU A 69 0.01 -4.40 13.42
CA LEU A 69 -1.19 -5.00 12.83
C LEU A 69 -2.29 -5.20 13.86
N ASP A 70 -1.95 -5.64 15.07
CA ASP A 70 -2.91 -5.81 16.16
C ASP A 70 -3.53 -4.47 16.59
N ILE A 71 -2.71 -3.42 16.77
CA ILE A 71 -3.18 -2.06 17.10
C ILE A 71 -4.11 -1.51 16.01
N LEU A 72 -3.74 -1.68 14.74
CA LEU A 72 -4.54 -1.22 13.59
C LEU A 72 -5.89 -1.95 13.54
N LYS A 73 -5.90 -3.26 13.82
CA LYS A 73 -7.11 -4.08 13.89
C LYS A 73 -8.02 -3.68 15.04
N GLU A 74 -7.49 -3.48 16.24
CA GLU A 74 -8.24 -2.98 17.40
C GLU A 74 -8.89 -1.63 17.11
N ASN A 75 -8.19 -0.80 16.35
CA ASN A 75 -8.68 0.49 15.90
C ASN A 75 -9.57 0.41 14.65
N ASN A 76 -9.75 -0.75 14.01
CA ASN A 76 -10.47 -0.87 12.73
C ASN A 76 -9.99 0.15 11.67
N VAL A 77 -8.67 0.30 11.54
CA VAL A 77 -8.02 1.15 10.53
C VAL A 77 -7.15 0.29 9.63
N LYS A 78 -6.93 0.76 8.39
CA LYS A 78 -6.03 0.12 7.43
C LYS A 78 -4.89 1.08 7.09
N ALA A 79 -3.74 0.51 6.77
CA ALA A 79 -2.48 1.22 6.57
C ALA A 79 -1.73 0.66 5.36
N THR A 80 -0.56 1.22 5.04
CA THR A 80 0.30 0.75 3.95
C THR A 80 1.65 0.30 4.51
N PHE A 81 2.12 -0.86 4.09
CA PHE A 81 3.42 -1.39 4.50
C PHE A 81 4.32 -1.47 3.27
N PHE A 82 5.38 -0.66 3.24
CA PHE A 82 6.43 -0.69 2.23
C PHE A 82 7.51 -1.66 2.70
N VAL A 83 7.35 -2.92 2.31
CA VAL A 83 8.14 -4.01 2.90
C VAL A 83 9.44 -4.26 2.15
N ILE A 84 10.40 -4.87 2.86
CA ILE A 84 11.64 -5.39 2.29
C ILE A 84 11.66 -6.91 2.16
N GLY A 85 12.64 -7.46 1.46
CA GLY A 85 12.76 -8.90 1.23
C GLY A 85 13.30 -9.66 2.45
N LYS A 86 12.40 -10.27 3.24
CA LYS A 86 12.76 -11.21 4.33
C LYS A 86 12.13 -12.58 4.09
N GLU A 87 12.95 -13.63 4.16
CA GLU A 87 12.54 -15.01 3.81
C GLU A 87 12.18 -15.92 4.99
N THR A 88 12.18 -15.39 6.21
CA THR A 88 11.84 -16.16 7.42
C THR A 88 10.37 -16.54 7.43
N GLU A 89 10.02 -17.62 8.13
CA GLU A 89 8.62 -18.05 8.27
C GLU A 89 7.75 -17.00 8.97
N GLN A 90 8.34 -16.21 9.88
CA GLN A 90 7.64 -15.09 10.52
C GLN A 90 7.33 -13.99 9.51
N ALA A 91 8.31 -13.54 8.71
CA ALA A 91 8.09 -12.54 7.68
C ALA A 91 7.02 -12.95 6.67
N LYS A 92 7.02 -14.24 6.25
CA LYS A 92 5.97 -14.79 5.38
C LYS A 92 4.57 -14.64 5.98
N LYS A 93 4.42 -14.94 7.28
CA LYS A 93 3.16 -14.74 8.00
C LYS A 93 2.77 -13.27 8.05
N SER A 94 3.72 -12.37 8.31
CA SER A 94 3.47 -10.93 8.33
C SER A 94 2.94 -10.42 6.98
N TYR A 95 3.57 -10.79 5.85
CA TYR A 95 3.06 -10.40 4.52
C TYR A 95 1.63 -10.90 4.28
N GLN A 96 1.34 -12.13 4.69
CA GLN A 96 -0.01 -12.70 4.56
C GLN A 96 -1.01 -11.97 5.45
N ARG A 97 -0.65 -11.65 6.69
CA ARG A 97 -1.50 -10.85 7.59
C ARG A 97 -1.79 -9.47 7.04
N ILE A 98 -0.77 -8.77 6.54
CA ILE A 98 -0.92 -7.45 5.89
C ILE A 98 -2.04 -7.51 4.83
N VAL A 99 -2.00 -8.50 3.95
CA VAL A 99 -3.02 -8.67 2.89
C VAL A 99 -4.37 -9.11 3.45
N LEU A 100 -4.41 -10.18 4.26
CA LEU A 100 -5.66 -10.77 4.79
C LEU A 100 -6.44 -9.80 5.68
N GLU A 101 -5.74 -8.93 6.39
CA GLU A 101 -6.35 -7.91 7.24
C GLU A 101 -6.73 -6.65 6.45
N GLY A 102 -6.49 -6.59 5.14
CA GLY A 102 -6.94 -5.53 4.24
C GLY A 102 -6.05 -4.28 4.21
N HIS A 103 -4.79 -4.41 4.62
CA HIS A 103 -3.77 -3.36 4.46
C HIS A 103 -3.19 -3.40 3.04
N THR A 104 -2.58 -2.31 2.62
CA THR A 104 -1.85 -2.28 1.35
C THR A 104 -0.45 -2.85 1.56
N LEU A 105 -0.17 -3.99 0.96
CA LEU A 105 1.18 -4.49 0.75
C LEU A 105 1.83 -3.73 -0.41
N ALA A 106 2.91 -3.02 -0.14
CA ALA A 106 3.68 -2.20 -1.09
C ALA A 106 5.17 -2.57 -1.02
N MET A 107 5.92 -2.16 -2.05
CA MET A 107 7.33 -2.54 -2.20
C MET A 107 8.27 -1.43 -1.74
N HIS A 108 9.37 -1.80 -1.06
CA HIS A 108 10.45 -0.87 -0.73
C HIS A 108 11.80 -1.25 -1.36
N SER A 109 12.30 -2.46 -1.08
CA SER A 109 13.48 -3.04 -1.73
C SER A 109 13.64 -4.49 -1.30
N TYR A 110 14.15 -5.39 -2.16
CA TYR A 110 14.46 -6.73 -1.68
C TYR A 110 15.60 -6.72 -0.67
N SER A 111 16.73 -6.10 -1.03
CA SER A 111 17.96 -6.14 -0.22
C SER A 111 18.08 -4.99 0.78
N HIS A 112 17.40 -3.87 0.53
CA HIS A 112 17.58 -2.59 1.22
C HIS A 112 19.05 -2.09 1.24
N ASN A 113 19.87 -2.58 0.30
CA ASN A 113 21.27 -2.18 0.22
C ASN A 113 21.41 -1.03 -0.80
N TYR A 114 21.54 0.19 -0.29
CA TYR A 114 21.61 1.42 -1.07
C TYR A 114 22.70 1.37 -2.15
N ASP A 115 23.91 0.91 -1.80
CA ASP A 115 25.03 0.82 -2.75
C ASP A 115 24.74 -0.14 -3.90
N GLN A 116 23.99 -1.21 -3.65
CA GLN A 116 23.63 -2.19 -4.68
C GLN A 116 22.46 -1.71 -5.53
N ILE A 117 21.35 -1.28 -4.91
CA ILE A 117 20.13 -0.91 -5.64
C ILE A 117 20.34 0.35 -6.47
N TYR A 118 21.18 1.28 -6.01
CA TYR A 118 21.45 2.54 -6.71
C TYR A 118 22.74 2.53 -7.54
N ALA A 119 23.39 1.37 -7.72
CA ALA A 119 24.52 1.22 -8.63
C ALA A 119 24.12 1.44 -10.10
N SER A 120 22.89 1.06 -10.49
CA SER A 120 22.33 1.28 -11.82
C SER A 120 20.82 1.00 -11.84
N VAL A 121 20.12 1.50 -12.86
CA VAL A 121 18.69 1.19 -13.08
C VAL A 121 18.44 -0.32 -13.29
N ASP A 122 19.41 -1.06 -13.83
CA ASP A 122 19.30 -2.52 -13.97
C ASP A 122 19.38 -3.24 -12.61
N ALA A 123 20.32 -2.84 -11.75
CA ALA A 123 20.42 -3.36 -10.38
C ALA A 123 19.15 -3.07 -9.57
N PHE A 124 18.67 -1.83 -9.64
CA PHE A 124 17.38 -1.41 -9.08
C PHE A 124 16.21 -2.26 -9.57
N SER A 125 16.07 -2.42 -10.89
CA SER A 125 15.00 -3.21 -11.51
C SER A 125 15.04 -4.66 -11.05
N LYS A 126 16.23 -5.26 -10.94
CA LYS A 126 16.41 -6.66 -10.51
C LYS A 126 16.00 -6.84 -9.06
N ASP A 127 16.46 -5.97 -8.17
CA ASP A 127 16.09 -5.98 -6.76
C ASP A 127 14.56 -5.87 -6.58
N LEU A 128 13.95 -4.87 -7.23
CA LEU A 128 12.53 -4.62 -7.07
C LEU A 128 11.63 -5.71 -7.68
N LYS A 129 12.00 -6.24 -8.86
CA LYS A 129 11.27 -7.36 -9.47
C LYS A 129 11.42 -8.64 -8.67
N LYS A 130 12.57 -8.86 -8.03
CA LYS A 130 12.77 -9.99 -7.11
C LYS A 130 11.79 -9.89 -5.94
N LEU A 131 11.66 -8.71 -5.33
CA LEU A 131 10.68 -8.47 -4.27
C LEU A 131 9.24 -8.69 -4.75
N GLN A 132 8.85 -8.10 -5.88
CA GLN A 132 7.48 -8.25 -6.39
C GLN A 132 7.11 -9.72 -6.63
N ASN A 133 8.00 -10.50 -7.24
CA ASN A 133 7.76 -11.91 -7.50
C ASN A 133 7.68 -12.71 -6.20
N TYR A 134 8.59 -12.45 -5.27
CA TYR A 134 8.59 -13.11 -3.97
C TYR A 134 7.30 -12.85 -3.18
N LEU A 135 6.84 -11.59 -3.13
CA LEU A 135 5.58 -11.23 -2.48
C LEU A 135 4.38 -11.89 -3.16
N TYR A 136 4.36 -11.95 -4.50
CA TYR A 136 3.31 -12.64 -5.25
C TYR A 136 3.27 -14.14 -4.96
N GLU A 137 4.43 -14.81 -4.85
CA GLU A 137 4.50 -16.24 -4.53
C GLU A 137 3.92 -16.57 -3.15
N ILE A 138 4.01 -15.65 -2.18
CA ILE A 138 3.59 -15.89 -0.78
C ILE A 138 2.15 -15.44 -0.52
N THR A 139 1.72 -14.40 -1.21
CA THR A 139 0.46 -13.70 -0.90
C THR A 139 -0.55 -13.72 -2.03
N GLU A 140 -0.16 -14.17 -3.23
CA GLU A 140 -0.93 -14.06 -4.48
C GLU A 140 -1.27 -12.62 -4.89
N ILE A 141 -0.73 -11.62 -4.18
CA ILE A 141 -0.84 -10.20 -4.52
C ILE A 141 0.41 -9.76 -5.24
N ARG A 142 0.23 -9.13 -6.40
CA ARG A 142 1.31 -8.49 -7.16
C ARG A 142 1.30 -6.99 -6.88
N PRO A 143 2.10 -6.48 -5.93
CA PRO A 143 2.06 -5.07 -5.55
C PRO A 143 2.60 -4.18 -6.67
N VAL A 144 1.93 -3.04 -6.91
CA VAL A 144 2.34 -2.03 -7.90
C VAL A 144 2.62 -0.66 -7.28
N ILE A 145 2.48 -0.56 -5.96
CA ILE A 145 2.79 0.62 -5.16
C ILE A 145 4.19 0.44 -4.57
N TYR A 146 4.97 1.51 -4.60
CA TYR A 146 6.39 1.50 -4.28
C TYR A 146 6.82 2.74 -3.49
N ARG A 147 7.87 2.64 -2.69
CA ARG A 147 8.58 3.80 -2.11
C ARG A 147 10.07 3.58 -2.25
N PHE A 148 10.78 4.61 -2.69
CA PHE A 148 12.24 4.57 -2.81
C PHE A 148 12.89 4.48 -1.42
N PRO A 149 13.89 3.61 -1.20
CA PRO A 149 14.78 3.72 -0.04
C PRO A 149 15.41 5.10 0.01
N GLY A 150 15.18 5.82 1.12
CA GLY A 150 15.57 7.22 1.32
C GLY A 150 14.65 8.26 0.65
N GLY A 151 13.55 7.83 0.04
CA GLY A 151 12.63 8.67 -0.74
C GLY A 151 13.19 9.04 -2.12
N SER A 152 12.33 9.59 -2.99
CA SER A 152 12.76 10.08 -4.31
C SER A 152 13.74 11.26 -4.21
N SER A 153 13.76 11.95 -3.06
CA SER A 153 14.70 13.03 -2.73
C SER A 153 15.98 12.57 -2.05
N ASN A 154 16.29 11.26 -2.05
CA ASN A 154 17.52 10.77 -1.43
C ASN A 154 18.77 11.41 -2.04
N SER A 155 19.82 11.50 -1.24
CA SER A 155 21.13 12.01 -1.65
C SER A 155 22.11 10.89 -2.06
N CYS A 156 21.67 9.63 -2.05
CA CYS A 156 22.47 8.45 -2.39
C CYS A 156 22.76 8.38 -3.90
N VAL A 157 21.85 8.90 -4.72
CA VAL A 157 22.08 9.08 -6.16
C VAL A 157 22.13 10.55 -6.53
N LYS A 158 23.00 10.87 -7.50
CA LYS A 158 23.08 12.22 -8.06
C LYS A 158 21.82 12.62 -8.84
N ASP A 159 21.23 11.66 -9.55
CA ASP A 159 20.02 11.85 -10.36
C ASP A 159 19.11 10.62 -10.23
N ILE A 160 17.97 10.81 -9.57
CA ILE A 160 16.94 9.78 -9.37
C ILE A 160 16.04 9.60 -10.60
N SER A 161 16.06 10.53 -11.56
CA SER A 161 15.14 10.57 -12.70
C SER A 161 15.12 9.29 -13.55
N PRO A 162 16.25 8.60 -13.80
CA PRO A 162 16.24 7.33 -14.52
C PRO A 162 15.49 6.22 -13.79
N TYR A 163 15.54 6.22 -12.46
CA TYR A 163 14.86 5.24 -11.61
C TYR A 163 13.34 5.51 -11.56
N ILE A 164 12.94 6.78 -11.42
CA ILE A 164 11.53 7.21 -11.54
C ILE A 164 10.98 6.82 -12.93
N SER A 165 11.74 7.08 -14.00
CA SER A 165 11.35 6.72 -15.36
C SER A 165 11.13 5.21 -15.52
N PHE A 166 11.97 4.39 -14.88
CA PHE A 166 11.76 2.95 -14.84
C PHE A 166 10.44 2.58 -14.14
N ILE A 167 10.18 3.09 -12.93
CA ILE A 167 8.91 2.85 -12.20
C ILE A 167 7.70 3.22 -13.08
N ASN A 168 7.73 4.41 -13.67
CA ASN A 168 6.68 4.90 -14.56
C ASN A 168 6.50 4.00 -15.79
N SER A 169 7.59 3.48 -16.37
CA SER A 169 7.53 2.56 -17.52
C SER A 169 6.88 1.22 -17.22
N GLN A 170 6.90 0.78 -15.95
CA GLN A 170 6.21 -0.45 -15.51
C GLN A 170 4.72 -0.21 -15.20
N GLY A 171 4.26 1.05 -15.21
CA GLY A 171 2.93 1.42 -14.75
C GLY A 171 2.77 1.33 -13.22
N TRP A 172 3.88 1.33 -12.48
CA TRP A 172 3.87 1.34 -11.02
C TRP A 172 3.74 2.77 -10.48
N LEU A 173 3.27 2.88 -9.24
CA LEU A 173 3.09 4.15 -8.54
C LEU A 173 4.11 4.23 -7.42
N TYR A 174 4.85 5.34 -7.34
CA TYR A 174 5.69 5.61 -6.17
C TYR A 174 5.06 6.67 -5.27
N PHE A 175 5.32 6.57 -3.97
CA PHE A 175 4.88 7.50 -2.95
C PHE A 175 6.06 7.87 -2.05
N ASP A 176 6.27 9.16 -1.86
CA ASP A 176 7.08 9.71 -0.77
C ASP A 176 6.16 9.99 0.44
N TRP A 177 6.45 11.02 1.22
CA TRP A 177 5.69 11.42 2.39
C TRP A 177 5.60 12.95 2.49
N ASN A 178 4.73 13.45 3.35
CA ASN A 178 4.65 14.89 3.68
C ASN A 178 4.31 15.10 5.16
N ALA A 179 4.41 14.05 5.96
CA ALA A 179 4.42 14.05 7.42
C ALA A 179 5.37 12.93 7.86
N GLN A 180 6.12 13.14 8.94
CA GLN A 180 7.10 12.14 9.41
C GLN A 180 7.22 12.14 10.93
N SER A 181 7.47 10.96 11.50
CA SER A 181 7.71 10.76 12.93
C SER A 181 9.13 11.19 13.35
N GLY A 182 10.12 10.87 12.52
CA GLY A 182 11.53 10.93 12.90
C GLY A 182 12.03 9.67 13.64
N ASP A 183 11.25 8.59 13.65
CA ASP A 183 11.55 7.33 14.36
C ASP A 183 12.82 6.60 13.87
N ALA A 184 13.26 6.84 12.64
CA ALA A 184 14.52 6.32 12.12
C ALA A 184 15.71 7.30 12.23
N LEU A 185 15.51 8.49 12.81
CA LEU A 185 16.59 9.46 13.04
C LEU A 185 17.26 9.25 14.41
N ASP A 186 16.46 8.93 15.43
CA ASP A 186 16.90 8.67 16.79
C ASP A 186 15.89 7.75 17.50
N PHE A 187 16.29 6.50 17.72
CA PHE A 187 15.44 5.47 18.32
C PHE A 187 15.07 5.75 19.79
N ASP A 188 15.80 6.64 20.47
CA ASP A 188 15.48 7.05 21.84
C ASP A 188 14.38 8.13 21.89
N THR A 189 13.94 8.65 20.73
CA THR A 189 12.84 9.63 20.67
C THR A 189 11.54 9.00 21.19
N SER A 190 10.94 9.62 22.21
CA SER A 190 9.74 9.07 22.84
C SER A 190 8.54 9.01 21.91
N ALA A 191 7.65 8.05 22.15
CA ALA A 191 6.37 7.90 21.44
C ALA A 191 5.54 9.19 21.37
N GLU A 192 5.53 9.98 22.46
CA GLU A 192 4.85 11.27 22.51
C GLU A 192 5.47 12.27 21.53
N GLN A 193 6.80 12.39 21.51
CA GLN A 193 7.50 13.30 20.61
C GLN A 193 7.35 12.90 19.15
N LEU A 194 7.38 11.60 18.84
CA LEU A 194 7.09 11.07 17.50
C LEU A 194 5.69 11.48 17.03
N ASN A 195 4.69 11.33 17.90
CA ASN A 195 3.31 11.74 17.60
C ASN A 195 3.16 13.25 17.42
N GLU A 196 3.84 14.07 18.24
CA GLU A 196 3.86 15.53 18.07
C GLU A 196 4.42 15.94 16.71
N ASN A 197 5.52 15.30 16.27
CA ASN A 197 6.11 15.56 14.95
C ASN A 197 5.11 15.25 13.83
N ILE A 198 4.46 14.08 13.88
CA ILE A 198 3.45 13.68 12.91
C ILE A 198 2.28 14.67 12.90
N LEU A 199 1.72 14.97 14.07
CA LEU A 199 0.53 15.81 14.18
C LEU A 199 0.79 17.24 13.72
N LYS A 200 1.98 17.79 13.99
CA LYS A 200 2.41 19.09 13.48
C LYS A 200 2.31 19.15 11.95
N ASP A 201 2.85 18.15 11.25
CA ASP A 201 2.82 18.10 9.80
C ASP A 201 1.38 17.83 9.29
N VAL A 202 0.68 16.88 9.92
CA VAL A 202 -0.70 16.51 9.55
C VAL A 202 -1.66 17.68 9.68
N HIS A 203 -1.53 18.50 10.72
CA HIS A 203 -2.40 19.67 10.94
C HIS A 203 -2.21 20.77 9.90
N SER A 204 -1.07 20.79 9.22
CA SER A 204 -0.73 21.81 8.22
C SER A 204 -1.34 21.57 6.83
N GLN A 205 -1.98 20.42 6.60
CA GLN A 205 -2.47 20.01 5.28
C GLN A 205 -3.73 19.13 5.35
N ASP A 206 -4.46 19.03 4.24
CA ASP A 206 -5.69 18.23 4.17
C ASP A 206 -5.43 16.75 3.88
N VAL A 207 -4.30 16.43 3.25
CA VAL A 207 -3.92 15.07 2.89
C VAL A 207 -2.49 14.81 3.32
N SER A 208 -2.31 13.82 4.18
CA SER A 208 -1.00 13.46 4.74
C SER A 208 -0.67 12.00 4.45
N VAL A 209 0.52 11.76 3.92
CA VAL A 209 1.17 10.45 3.87
C VAL A 209 2.26 10.48 4.94
N VAL A 210 2.07 9.69 6.00
CA VAL A 210 2.92 9.70 7.20
C VAL A 210 3.99 8.63 7.06
N LEU A 211 5.26 9.03 7.10
CA LEU A 211 6.39 8.11 7.19
C LEU A 211 6.62 7.72 8.66
N MET A 212 6.58 6.40 8.89
CA MET A 212 7.02 5.71 10.10
C MET A 212 7.73 4.43 9.66
N HIS A 213 8.32 3.70 10.60
CA HIS A 213 8.98 2.43 10.34
C HIS A 213 8.47 1.33 11.28
N ASP A 214 8.38 0.11 10.76
CA ASP A 214 8.09 -1.10 11.52
C ASP A 214 9.34 -2.00 11.64
N LEU A 215 10.51 -1.39 11.70
CA LEU A 215 11.80 -2.01 12.00
C LEU A 215 11.93 -2.35 13.50
N HIS A 216 12.83 -3.28 13.83
CA HIS A 216 12.94 -3.86 15.18
C HIS A 216 13.32 -2.82 16.24
N GLU A 217 14.05 -1.78 15.85
CA GLU A 217 14.51 -0.70 16.73
C GLU A 217 13.44 0.38 16.98
N ALA A 218 12.34 0.38 16.23
CA ALA A 218 11.31 1.43 16.26
C ALA A 218 10.18 1.15 17.27
N ASP A 219 10.51 0.65 18.46
CA ASP A 219 9.53 0.24 19.49
C ASP A 219 8.61 1.41 19.89
N HIS A 220 9.14 2.62 20.00
CA HIS A 220 8.35 3.81 20.33
C HIS A 220 7.30 4.17 19.25
N THR A 221 7.45 3.71 18.01
CA THR A 221 6.40 3.81 16.99
C THR A 221 5.21 2.92 17.36
N VAL A 222 5.45 1.69 17.85
CA VAL A 222 4.41 0.78 18.34
C VAL A 222 3.69 1.41 19.54
N GLU A 223 4.45 1.89 20.53
CA GLU A 223 3.93 2.50 21.75
C GLU A 223 3.03 3.72 21.47
N GLY A 224 3.39 4.55 20.49
CA GLY A 224 2.67 5.77 20.14
C GLY A 224 1.46 5.57 19.24
N LEU A 225 1.38 4.46 18.50
CA LEU A 225 0.46 4.30 17.37
C LEU A 225 -1.01 4.38 17.78
N ASP A 226 -1.41 3.73 18.87
CA ASP A 226 -2.81 3.74 19.33
C ASP A 226 -3.28 5.16 19.70
N ALA A 227 -2.44 5.91 20.43
CA ALA A 227 -2.72 7.29 20.82
C ALA A 227 -2.82 8.22 19.59
N LEU A 228 -1.94 8.04 18.60
CA LEU A 228 -1.99 8.76 17.34
C LEU A 228 -3.31 8.51 16.60
N ILE A 229 -3.69 7.24 16.42
CA ILE A 229 -4.92 6.86 15.71
C ILE A 229 -6.15 7.44 16.42
N LYS A 230 -6.22 7.35 17.75
CA LYS A 230 -7.31 7.92 18.54
C LYS A 230 -7.40 9.44 18.40
N THR A 231 -6.26 10.14 18.38
CA THR A 231 -6.20 11.59 18.18
C THR A 231 -6.71 11.97 16.79
N LEU A 232 -6.19 11.36 15.74
CA LEU A 232 -6.61 11.60 14.35
C LEU A 232 -8.11 11.35 14.15
N LYS A 233 -8.66 10.27 14.70
CA LYS A 233 -10.10 9.99 14.64
C LYS A 233 -10.93 11.02 15.39
N LYS A 234 -10.51 11.42 16.59
CA LYS A 234 -11.18 12.44 17.41
C LYS A 234 -11.24 13.78 16.68
N GLU A 235 -10.21 14.10 15.91
CA GLU A 235 -10.12 15.30 15.08
C GLU A 235 -10.84 15.18 13.73
N GLY A 236 -11.41 14.00 13.42
CA GLY A 236 -12.24 13.78 12.23
C GLY A 236 -11.47 13.40 10.96
N TYR A 237 -10.19 13.06 11.05
CA TYR A 237 -9.42 12.55 9.92
C TYR A 237 -9.91 11.16 9.49
N GLN A 238 -9.90 10.90 8.18
CA GLN A 238 -10.07 9.57 7.63
C GLN A 238 -8.71 8.91 7.49
N ILE A 239 -8.49 7.84 8.26
CA ILE A 239 -7.30 7.00 8.15
C ILE A 239 -7.57 5.92 7.10
N LEU A 240 -6.81 5.93 6.01
CA LEU A 240 -7.00 5.06 4.85
C LEU A 240 -5.67 4.44 4.41
N PRO A 241 -5.69 3.25 3.80
CA PRO A 241 -4.51 2.70 3.14
C PRO A 241 -4.33 3.38 1.77
N ILE A 242 -3.09 3.41 1.25
CA ILE A 242 -2.81 3.89 -0.10
C ILE A 242 -3.35 2.86 -1.10
N THR A 243 -3.99 3.32 -2.16
CA THR A 243 -4.50 2.48 -3.26
C THR A 243 -4.02 3.01 -4.60
N ALA A 244 -4.27 2.27 -5.68
CA ALA A 244 -3.96 2.72 -7.03
C ALA A 244 -4.65 4.04 -7.44
N ASN A 245 -5.74 4.41 -6.75
CA ASN A 245 -6.47 5.66 -6.99
C ASN A 245 -6.04 6.81 -6.06
N THR A 246 -5.12 6.54 -5.12
CA THR A 246 -4.63 7.57 -4.21
C THR A 246 -3.68 8.50 -4.96
N ARG A 247 -3.89 9.82 -4.80
CA ARG A 247 -3.00 10.82 -5.41
C ARG A 247 -1.61 10.70 -4.77
N PRO A 248 -0.54 10.49 -5.55
CA PRO A 248 0.81 10.41 -5.01
C PRO A 248 1.30 11.71 -4.39
N VAL A 249 2.10 11.57 -3.33
CA VAL A 249 2.98 12.62 -2.80
C VAL A 249 4.37 12.33 -3.36
N HIS A 250 4.98 13.29 -4.07
CA HIS A 250 6.29 13.16 -4.69
C HIS A 250 7.18 14.31 -4.24
N HIS A 251 8.38 14.00 -3.74
CA HIS A 251 9.42 15.00 -3.50
C HIS A 251 10.12 15.40 -4.82
N VAL A 252 10.40 14.41 -5.67
CA VAL A 252 10.92 14.59 -7.02
C VAL A 252 9.93 13.96 -8.01
N SER A 253 9.56 14.71 -9.04
CA SER A 253 8.73 14.22 -10.15
C SER A 253 9.47 14.40 -11.46
N VAL A 254 9.47 13.34 -12.29
CA VAL A 254 9.82 13.45 -13.70
C VAL A 254 8.50 13.57 -14.43
N ASP A 255 8.06 14.81 -14.67
CA ASP A 255 6.87 15.05 -15.51
C ASP A 255 6.99 14.22 -16.79
N LYS A 256 5.89 13.56 -17.18
CA LYS A 256 5.76 13.06 -18.54
C LYS A 256 5.93 14.29 -19.42
N ARG A 257 7.10 14.42 -20.07
CA ARG A 257 7.28 15.37 -21.17
C ARG A 257 6.09 15.17 -22.10
N ASN A 258 5.34 16.26 -22.27
CA ASN A 258 4.11 16.40 -23.07
C ASN A 258 4.13 15.57 -24.35
#